data_AF-A0A7S7NKD2-F1
#
_entry.id   AF-A0A7S7NKD2-F1
#
_cell.length_a   1.000
_cell.length_b   1.000
_cell.length_c   1.000
_cell.angle_alpha   90.00
_cell.angle_beta   90.00
_cell.angle_gamma   90.00
#
_symmetry.space_group_name_H-M   'P 1'
#
loop_
_entity.id
_entity.type
_entity.pdbx_description
1 polymer ?
#
loop_
_entity_poly.entity_id
_entity_poly.type
_entity_poly.pdbx_seq_one_letter_code
_entity_poly.pdbx_strand_id
1 'polypeptide(L)'
;MTSRQKSLVQASYAALKPISIEAGVIFFHRLFAVEPSLRYVFCAPVEEQAQKLMRVIAVAVRSLDFMDNSANTSTPGAGEQIPDAVGACLLWTLQQALGEKFTSEVREAWLSLCGLVSSTLQRGAMASLVAGRC
;
A
#
# COMPACT_ATOMS: atom_id res chain seq x y z
N MET A 1 15.36 1.68 0.56
CA MET A 1 14.67 1.21 -0.66
C MET A 1 15.52 1.53 -1.89
N THR A 2 15.81 0.55 -2.74
CA THR A 2 16.73 0.68 -3.89
C THR A 2 16.01 1.15 -5.17
N SER A 3 16.74 1.68 -6.16
CA SER A 3 16.15 2.07 -7.46
C SER A 3 15.45 0.91 -8.17
N ARG A 4 16.00 -0.32 -8.05
CA ARG A 4 15.37 -1.55 -8.56
C ARG A 4 14.01 -1.82 -7.88
N GLN A 5 13.94 -1.70 -6.55
CA GLN A 5 12.67 -1.86 -5.82
C GLN A 5 11.63 -0.80 -6.23
N LYS A 6 12.05 0.46 -6.47
CA LYS A 6 11.16 1.51 -6.99
C LYS A 6 10.57 1.12 -8.34
N SER A 7 11.41 0.70 -9.29
CA SER A 7 10.94 0.28 -10.62
C SER A 7 9.98 -0.90 -10.54
N LEU A 8 10.24 -1.88 -9.66
CA LEU A 8 9.33 -3.02 -9.44
C LEU A 8 7.96 -2.58 -8.92
N VAL A 9 7.93 -1.68 -7.93
CA VAL A 9 6.68 -1.12 -7.40
C VAL A 9 5.92 -0.35 -8.49
N GLN A 10 6.61 0.51 -9.25
CA GLN A 10 5.99 1.30 -10.32
C GLN A 10 5.42 0.42 -11.44
N ALA A 11 6.18 -0.58 -11.89
CA ALA A 11 5.73 -1.53 -12.92
C ALA A 11 4.54 -2.36 -12.44
N SER A 12 4.58 -2.84 -11.19
CA SER A 12 3.47 -3.58 -10.58
C SER A 12 2.23 -2.70 -10.41
N TYR A 13 2.40 -1.45 -9.99
CA TYR A 13 1.31 -0.49 -9.86
C TYR A 13 0.69 -0.13 -11.21
N ALA A 14 1.50 0.00 -12.28
CA ALA A 14 1.01 0.23 -13.63
C ALA A 14 0.13 -0.95 -14.13
N ALA A 15 0.49 -2.18 -13.79
CA ALA A 15 -0.30 -3.37 -14.09
C ALA A 15 -1.58 -3.47 -13.24
N LEU A 16 -1.54 -2.97 -11.99
CA LEU A 16 -2.70 -2.92 -11.10
C LEU A 16 -3.72 -1.84 -11.50
N LYS A 17 -3.25 -0.71 -12.04
CA LYS A 17 -4.06 0.47 -12.40
C LYS A 17 -5.38 0.15 -13.14
N PRO A 18 -5.41 -0.69 -14.20
CA PRO A 18 -6.67 -1.01 -14.91
C PRO A 18 -7.69 -1.75 -14.05
N ILE A 19 -7.25 -2.53 -13.05
CA ILE A 19 -8.10 -3.32 -12.14
C ILE A 19 -8.13 -2.74 -10.73
N SER A 20 -7.76 -1.46 -10.58
CA SER A 20 -7.53 -0.82 -9.27
C SER A 20 -8.79 -0.76 -8.39
N ILE A 21 -9.96 -0.59 -9.00
CA ILE A 21 -11.25 -0.61 -8.28
C ILE A 21 -11.56 -2.02 -7.76
N GLU A 22 -11.47 -3.03 -8.64
CA GLU A 22 -11.72 -4.43 -8.28
C GLU A 22 -10.74 -4.93 -7.21
N ALA A 23 -9.45 -4.63 -7.39
CA ALA A 23 -8.43 -4.93 -6.40
C ALA A 23 -8.72 -4.23 -5.06
N GLY A 24 -9.17 -2.97 -5.08
CA GLY A 24 -9.56 -2.25 -3.87
C GLY A 24 -10.76 -2.88 -3.15
N VAL A 25 -11.76 -3.39 -3.89
CA VAL A 25 -12.89 -4.13 -3.31
C VAL A 25 -12.42 -5.42 -2.63
N ILE A 26 -11.57 -6.20 -3.32
CA ILE A 26 -10.96 -7.42 -2.78
C ILE A 26 -10.17 -7.12 -1.50
N PHE A 27 -9.42 -6.03 -1.50
CA PHE A 27 -8.67 -5.55 -0.33
C PHE A 27 -9.59 -5.28 0.86
N PHE A 28 -10.67 -4.50 0.70
CA PHE A 28 -11.57 -4.18 1.80
C PHE A 28 -12.34 -5.40 2.30
N HIS A 29 -12.75 -6.30 1.40
CA HIS A 29 -13.35 -7.58 1.78
C HIS A 29 -12.39 -8.39 2.66
N ARG A 30 -11.11 -8.47 2.28
CA ARG A 30 -10.08 -9.16 3.08
C ARG A 30 -9.81 -8.45 4.40
N LEU A 31 -9.71 -7.12 4.39
CA LEU A 31 -9.45 -6.31 5.57
C LEU A 31 -10.54 -6.49 6.61
N PHE A 32 -11.82 -6.45 6.21
CA PHE A 32 -12.94 -6.66 7.13
C PHE A 32 -13.10 -8.11 7.58
N ALA A 33 -12.58 -9.07 6.82
CA ALA A 33 -12.53 -10.46 7.26
C ALA A 33 -11.45 -10.69 8.33
N VAL A 34 -10.33 -9.97 8.25
CA VAL A 34 -9.24 -10.04 9.23
C VAL A 34 -9.52 -9.18 10.46
N GLU A 35 -10.02 -7.97 10.25
CA GLU A 35 -10.29 -6.98 11.29
C GLU A 35 -11.72 -6.41 11.12
N PRO A 36 -12.76 -7.13 11.61
CA PRO A 36 -14.16 -6.72 11.45
C PRO A 36 -14.46 -5.41 12.15
N SER A 37 -13.70 -5.06 13.20
CA SER A 37 -13.79 -3.81 13.95
C SER A 37 -13.64 -2.57 13.05
N LEU A 38 -12.87 -2.68 11.95
CA LEU A 38 -12.66 -1.58 11.02
C LEU A 38 -13.91 -1.23 10.21
N ARG A 39 -14.90 -2.12 10.07
CA ARG A 39 -16.17 -1.77 9.40
C ARG A 39 -16.84 -0.57 10.04
N TYR A 40 -16.76 -0.44 11.36
CA TYR A 40 -17.34 0.69 12.08
C TYR A 40 -16.57 2.00 11.89
N VAL A 41 -15.30 1.92 11.47
CA VAL A 41 -14.45 3.08 11.18
C VAL A 41 -14.68 3.60 9.76
N PHE A 42 -15.05 2.72 8.83
CA PHE A 42 -15.26 3.07 7.42
C PHE A 42 -16.74 3.13 7.08
N CYS A 43 -17.36 4.29 7.27
CA CYS A 43 -18.80 4.50 6.95
C CYS A 43 -19.11 4.71 5.46
N ALA A 44 -18.10 4.97 4.62
CA ALA A 44 -18.34 5.19 3.19
C ALA A 44 -18.39 3.85 2.41
N PRO A 45 -19.08 3.80 1.25
CA PRO A 45 -19.10 2.63 0.39
C PRO A 45 -17.70 2.10 0.08
N VAL A 46 -17.58 0.77 -0.01
CA VAL A 46 -16.29 0.09 -0.27
C VAL A 46 -15.61 0.60 -1.54
N GLU A 47 -16.37 0.90 -2.59
CA GLU A 47 -15.84 1.43 -3.85
C GLU A 47 -15.23 2.83 -3.68
N GLU A 48 -15.86 3.70 -2.90
CA GLU A 48 -15.31 5.03 -2.61
C GLU A 48 -14.03 4.94 -1.78
N GLN A 49 -14.01 4.02 -0.81
CA GLN A 49 -12.83 3.76 0.00
C GLN A 49 -11.69 3.15 -0.83
N ALA A 50 -12.02 2.24 -1.75
CA ALA A 50 -11.09 1.67 -2.72
C ALA A 50 -10.44 2.76 -3.58
N GLN A 51 -11.24 3.70 -4.10
CA GLN A 51 -10.71 4.84 -4.86
C GLN A 51 -9.77 5.71 -4.01
N LYS A 52 -10.12 6.01 -2.75
CA LYS A 52 -9.27 6.79 -1.85
C LYS A 52 -7.95 6.07 -1.57
N LEU A 53 -8.00 4.78 -1.26
CA LEU A 53 -6.82 3.95 -1.05
C LEU A 53 -5.90 3.97 -2.28
N MET A 54 -6.46 3.79 -3.47
CA MET A 54 -5.68 3.81 -4.71
C MET A 54 -5.03 5.17 -4.98
N ARG A 55 -5.69 6.29 -4.63
CA ARG A 55 -5.06 7.61 -4.71
C ARG A 55 -3.89 7.74 -3.74
N VAL A 56 -4.03 7.27 -2.50
CA VAL A 56 -2.94 7.29 -1.50
C VAL A 56 -1.75 6.47 -1.99
N ILE A 57 -2.00 5.27 -2.54
CA ILE A 57 -0.96 4.43 -3.14
C ILE A 57 -0.33 5.16 -4.34
N ALA A 58 -1.11 5.78 -5.21
CA ALA A 58 -0.58 6.55 -6.35
C ALA A 58 0.36 7.67 -5.90
N VAL A 59 0.00 8.39 -4.84
CA VAL A 59 0.81 9.45 -4.24
C VAL A 59 2.09 8.87 -3.63
N ALA A 60 2.00 7.77 -2.89
CA ALA A 60 3.16 7.10 -2.32
C ALA A 60 4.14 6.63 -3.41
N VAL A 61 3.62 6.00 -4.48
CA VAL A 61 4.42 5.55 -5.63
C VAL A 61 5.07 6.73 -6.37
N ARG A 62 4.35 7.85 -6.53
CA ARG A 62 4.91 9.08 -7.12
C ARG A 62 5.94 9.74 -6.19
N SER A 63 5.77 9.67 -4.88
CA SER A 63 6.73 10.24 -3.92
C SER A 63 8.08 9.52 -3.94
N LEU A 64 8.11 8.24 -4.35
CA LEU A 64 9.37 7.51 -4.57
C LEU A 64 10.25 8.14 -5.66
N ASP A 65 9.61 8.76 -6.65
CA ASP A 65 10.25 9.47 -7.75
C ASP A 65 10.83 10.80 -7.24
N PHE A 66 10.06 11.53 -6.44
CA PHE A 66 10.49 12.81 -5.85
C PHE A 66 11.68 12.65 -4.88
N MET A 67 11.69 11.57 -4.10
CA MET A 67 12.81 11.24 -3.19
C MET A 67 14.10 10.84 -3.92
N ASP A 68 14.04 10.46 -5.20
CA ASP A 68 15.23 10.17 -6.02
C ASP A 68 15.95 11.46 -6.44
N ASN A 69 15.19 12.55 -6.63
CA ASN A 69 15.73 13.86 -7.03
C ASN A 69 16.52 14.55 -5.90
N SER A 70 16.38 14.08 -4.65
CA SER A 70 17.28 14.42 -3.55
C SER A 70 18.27 13.26 -3.34
N ALA A 71 19.49 13.43 -3.85
CA ALA A 71 20.55 12.43 -3.83
C ALA A 71 20.72 11.70 -2.48
N ASN A 72 21.01 10.39 -2.57
CA ASN A 72 21.68 9.57 -1.55
C ASN A 72 20.97 9.34 -0.22
N THR A 73 19.83 8.63 -0.22
CA THR A 73 19.44 7.84 0.97
C THR A 73 19.18 6.39 0.60
N SER A 74 20.26 5.63 0.43
CA SER A 74 20.23 4.18 0.62
C SER A 74 19.84 3.90 2.07
N THR A 75 18.54 3.90 2.36
CA THR A 75 18.04 3.29 3.59
C THR A 75 18.33 1.80 3.49
N PRO A 76 19.16 1.24 4.39
CA PRO A 76 19.41 -0.20 4.45
C PRO A 76 18.06 -0.91 4.57
N GLY A 77 17.98 -2.11 3.99
CA GLY A 77 16.76 -2.90 3.85
C GLY A 77 15.88 -2.81 5.08
N ALA A 78 14.59 -2.62 4.84
CA ALA A 78 13.55 -2.78 5.85
C ALA A 78 13.56 -4.26 6.28
N GLY A 79 14.48 -4.61 7.17
CA GLY A 79 14.51 -5.87 7.86
C GLY A 79 13.22 -5.97 8.67
N GLU A 80 12.42 -6.98 8.32
CA GLU A 80 11.41 -7.58 9.17
C GLU A 80 10.41 -6.60 9.83
N GLN A 81 10.00 -5.54 9.13
CA GLN A 81 8.76 -4.87 9.51
C GLN A 81 7.62 -5.76 9.04
N ILE A 82 7.11 -6.58 9.96
CA ILE A 82 5.88 -7.33 9.75
C ILE A 82 4.81 -6.29 9.42
N PRO A 83 4.23 -6.34 8.21
CA PRO A 83 3.19 -5.40 7.87
C PRO A 83 2.03 -5.60 8.85
N ASP A 84 1.52 -4.50 9.39
CA ASP A 84 0.27 -4.50 10.13
C ASP A 84 -0.86 -5.10 9.29
N ALA A 85 -2.00 -5.41 9.90
CA ALA A 85 -3.11 -6.09 9.22
C ALA A 85 -3.50 -5.45 7.88
N VAL A 86 -3.38 -4.12 7.77
CA VAL A 86 -3.62 -3.36 6.54
C VAL A 86 -2.57 -3.67 5.48
N GLY A 87 -1.27 -3.59 5.81
CA GLY A 87 -0.19 -3.93 4.89
C GLY A 87 -0.22 -5.39 4.44
N ALA A 88 -0.56 -6.32 5.33
CA ALA A 88 -0.71 -7.74 4.99
C ALA A 88 -1.86 -7.98 4.00
N CYS A 89 -3.00 -7.31 4.20
CA CYS A 89 -4.12 -7.35 3.26
C CYS A 89 -3.77 -6.73 1.90
N LEU A 90 -2.98 -5.65 1.89
CA LEU A 90 -2.53 -5.01 0.65
C LEU A 90 -1.63 -5.94 -0.17
N LEU A 91 -0.64 -6.57 0.47
CA LEU A 91 0.24 -7.54 -0.19
C LEU A 91 -0.53 -8.74 -0.73
N TRP A 92 -1.49 -9.26 0.05
CA TRP A 92 -2.34 -10.35 -0.40
C TRP A 92 -3.17 -9.94 -1.62
N THR A 93 -3.72 -8.72 -1.62
CA THR A 93 -4.49 -8.19 -2.75
C THR A 93 -3.61 -8.05 -4.00
N LEU A 94 -2.39 -7.53 -3.85
CA LEU A 94 -1.42 -7.44 -4.94
C LEU A 94 -1.07 -8.82 -5.49
N GLN A 95 -0.90 -9.81 -4.63
CA GLN A 95 -0.68 -11.20 -5.05
C GLN A 95 -1.85 -11.73 -5.89
N GLN A 96 -3.10 -11.47 -5.49
CA GLN A 96 -4.26 -11.89 -6.27
C GLN A 96 -4.38 -11.13 -7.59
N ALA A 97 -4.12 -9.83 -7.59
CA ALA A 97 -4.27 -8.97 -8.76
C ALA A 97 -3.16 -9.19 -9.81
N LEU A 98 -1.92 -9.45 -9.37
CA LEU A 98 -0.76 -9.60 -10.24
C LEU A 98 -0.46 -11.08 -10.58
N GLY A 99 -0.97 -12.02 -9.79
CA GLY A 99 -0.76 -13.46 -10.00
C GLY A 99 0.72 -13.82 -10.11
N GLU A 100 1.11 -14.46 -11.21
CA GLU A 100 2.50 -14.87 -11.48
C GLU A 100 3.49 -13.70 -11.55
N LYS A 101 3.01 -12.47 -11.80
CA LYS A 101 3.88 -11.26 -11.81
C LYS A 101 4.25 -10.81 -10.40
N PHE A 102 3.60 -11.33 -9.36
CA PHE A 102 3.93 -11.04 -7.96
C PHE A 102 5.10 -11.93 -7.49
N THR A 103 6.31 -11.59 -7.94
CA THR A 103 7.53 -12.30 -7.53
C THR A 103 7.95 -11.92 -6.12
N SER A 104 8.86 -12.70 -5.52
CA SER A 104 9.45 -12.38 -4.21
C SER A 104 10.12 -11.00 -4.19
N GLU A 105 10.77 -10.58 -5.29
CA GLU A 105 11.35 -9.24 -5.40
C GLU A 105 10.28 -8.13 -5.38
N VAL A 106 9.15 -8.35 -6.05
CA VAL A 106 8.01 -7.42 -6.02
C VAL A 106 7.44 -7.34 -4.61
N ARG A 107 7.24 -8.47 -3.95
CA ARG A 107 6.76 -8.54 -2.56
C ARG A 107 7.66 -7.74 -1.62
N GLU A 108 8.98 -7.96 -1.67
CA GLU A 108 9.96 -7.24 -0.85
C GLU A 108 9.96 -5.73 -1.10
N ALA A 109 9.77 -5.32 -2.36
CA ALA A 109 9.68 -3.91 -2.73
C ALA A 109 8.41 -3.24 -2.17
N TRP A 110 7.27 -3.93 -2.23
CA TRP A 110 6.02 -3.45 -1.63
C TRP A 110 6.04 -3.46 -0.10
N LEU A 111 6.68 -4.45 0.53
CA LEU A 111 6.95 -4.47 1.97
C LEU A 111 7.76 -3.25 2.40
N SER A 112 8.83 -2.95 1.66
CA SER A 112 9.66 -1.76 1.90
C SER A 112 8.85 -0.46 1.78
N LEU A 113 7.97 -0.36 0.78
CA LEU A 113 7.06 0.79 0.63
C LEU A 113 6.07 0.88 1.81
N CYS A 114 5.46 -0.23 2.21
CA CYS A 114 4.53 -0.26 3.35
C CYS A 114 5.23 0.17 4.63
N GLY A 115 6.45 -0.29 4.91
CA GLY A 115 7.25 0.17 6.06
C GLY A 115 7.55 1.67 6.00
N LEU A 116 7.86 2.22 4.82
CA LEU A 116 8.03 3.67 4.63
C LEU A 116 6.74 4.43 4.91
N VAL A 117 5.60 3.94 4.42
CA VAL A 117 4.29 4.55 4.65
C VAL A 117 3.90 4.45 6.12
N SER A 118 4.01 3.29 6.76
CA SER A 118 3.70 3.08 8.18
C SER A 118 4.61 3.90 9.08
N SER A 119 5.91 4.01 8.80
CA SER A 119 6.82 4.90 9.55
C SER A 119 6.52 6.39 9.35
N THR A 120 5.99 6.77 8.18
CA THR A 120 5.57 8.15 7.90
C THR A 120 4.21 8.45 8.53
N LEU A 121 3.31 7.47 8.56
CA LEU A 121 1.97 7.55 9.16
C LEU A 121 2.04 7.51 10.70
N GLN A 122 2.97 6.76 11.29
CA GLN A 122 3.27 6.83 12.73
C GLN A 122 3.86 8.19 13.13
N ARG A 123 4.63 8.84 12.25
CA ARG A 123 5.18 10.20 12.47
C ARG A 123 4.20 11.32 12.13
N GLY A 124 3.23 11.07 11.25
CA GLY A 124 2.25 12.04 10.73
C GLY A 124 0.81 11.84 11.20
N ALA A 125 0.60 10.95 12.17
CA ALA A 125 -0.68 10.57 12.76
C ALA A 125 -1.60 9.70 11.89
N MET A 126 -2.29 8.78 12.57
CA MET A 126 -3.67 8.37 12.27
C MET A 126 -4.64 9.57 12.26
N ALA A 127 -4.34 10.67 11.57
CA ALA A 127 -5.16 11.89 11.61
C ALA A 127 -6.04 12.07 10.37
N SER A 128 -5.92 11.25 9.32
CA SER A 128 -6.78 11.44 8.12
C SER A 128 -7.41 10.17 7.55
N LEU A 129 -6.90 8.97 7.83
CA LEU A 129 -7.60 7.72 7.44
C LEU A 129 -8.63 7.27 8.49
N VAL A 130 -8.52 7.76 9.73
CA VAL A 130 -9.41 7.43 10.88
C VAL A 130 -10.22 8.64 11.37
N ALA A 131 -10.03 9.83 10.77
CA ALA A 131 -10.76 11.04 11.16
C ALA A 131 -12.13 11.20 10.46
N GLY A 132 -12.62 10.16 9.79
CA GLY A 132 -14.02 10.03 9.47
C GLY A 132 -14.75 9.30 10.59
N ARG A 133 -14.70 9.82 11.82
CA ARG A 133 -15.66 9.41 12.85
C ARG A 133 -17.05 9.75 12.32
N CYS A 134 -17.80 8.73 11.96
CA CYS A 134 -19.17 8.67 12.45
C CYS A 134 -19.08 8.47 13.97
#